data_AF-A0A5K1DFK5-F1
#
_entry.id   AF-A0A5K1DFK5-F1
#
_cell.length_a   1.000
_cell.length_b   1.000
_cell.length_c   1.000
_cell.angle_alpha   90.00
_cell.angle_beta   90.00
_cell.angle_gamma   90.00
#
_symmetry.space_group_name_H-M   'P 1'
#
loop_
_entity.id
_entity.type
_entity.pdbx_description
1 polymer ?
#
loop_
_entity_poly.entity_id
_entity_poly.type
_entity_poly.pdbx_seq_one_letter_code
_entity_poly.pdbx_strand_id
1 'polypeptide(L)'
;WSKEKEWETSCDQSSDFAWMQMAEPVMRLYAEATDGSWIETKESAIVWHHQDADPDFGSCQAKELLDHLESVLANEPVAVKRGQHIVEVKPQ
;
A
#
# COMPACT_ATOMS: atom_id res chain seq x y z
N TRP A 1 -18.90 -9.60 -26.97
CA TRP A 1 -17.60 -9.10 -26.51
C TRP A 1 -17.90 -7.97 -25.54
N SER A 2 -17.99 -8.24 -24.25
CA SER A 2 -18.33 -7.22 -23.25
C SER A 2 -17.09 -6.42 -22.91
N LYS A 3 -17.12 -5.15 -23.31
CA LYS A 3 -16.11 -4.14 -23.06
C LYS A 3 -16.61 -3.37 -21.85
N GLU A 4 -16.06 -3.61 -20.67
CA GLU A 4 -16.52 -2.92 -19.46
C GLU A 4 -15.36 -2.55 -18.54
N LYS A 5 -15.29 -1.22 -18.32
CA LYS A 5 -14.70 -0.50 -17.18
C LYS A 5 -13.23 -0.09 -17.29
N GLU A 6 -13.00 0.82 -18.23
CA GLU A 6 -12.27 2.07 -17.97
C GLU A 6 -12.71 2.64 -16.61
N TRP A 7 -11.89 2.50 -15.59
CA TRP A 7 -11.85 3.45 -14.49
C TRP A 7 -10.60 4.28 -14.70
N GLU A 8 -10.77 5.31 -15.51
CA GLU A 8 -9.86 6.44 -15.58
C GLU A 8 -9.98 7.20 -14.25
N THR A 9 -9.22 6.78 -13.24
CA THR A 9 -8.98 7.66 -12.08
C THR A 9 -8.09 8.77 -12.58
N SER A 10 -8.74 9.85 -13.01
CA SER A 10 -8.18 11.15 -13.36
C SER A 10 -7.10 11.55 -12.35
N CYS A 11 -5.84 11.27 -12.70
CA CYS A 11 -4.66 11.81 -12.03
C CYS A 11 -4.51 13.28 -12.43
N ASP A 12 -5.43 14.12 -11.98
CA ASP A 12 -5.32 15.57 -12.07
C ASP A 12 -5.85 16.15 -10.77
N GLN A 13 -5.06 16.04 -9.70
CA GLN A 13 -5.10 16.91 -8.52
C GLN A 13 -3.86 16.68 -7.64
N SER A 14 -2.80 17.40 -8.02
CA SER A 14 -1.94 18.21 -7.13
C SER A 14 -1.24 17.50 -5.98
N SER A 15 0.05 17.17 -6.16
CA SER A 15 1.14 16.92 -5.17
C SER A 15 0.88 16.15 -3.85
N ASP A 16 -0.20 16.41 -3.14
CA ASP A 16 -0.60 15.81 -1.87
C ASP A 16 -0.84 14.29 -1.93
N PHE A 17 -0.98 13.71 -3.14
CA PHE A 17 -1.12 12.26 -3.35
C PHE A 17 0.03 11.63 -4.16
N ALA A 18 1.11 12.38 -4.41
CA ALA A 18 2.28 11.86 -5.12
C ALA A 18 2.91 10.65 -4.37
N TRP A 19 2.94 10.71 -3.04
CA TRP A 19 3.38 9.62 -2.19
C TRP A 19 2.53 8.34 -2.35
N MET A 20 1.22 8.45 -2.64
CA MET A 20 0.38 7.28 -2.89
C MET A 20 0.80 6.56 -4.17
N GLN A 21 1.18 7.31 -5.21
CA GLN A 21 1.68 6.75 -6.47
C GLN A 21 3.04 6.06 -6.29
N MET A 22 3.82 6.44 -5.27
CA MET A 22 5.06 5.76 -4.90
C MET A 22 4.80 4.54 -4.00
N ALA A 23 3.87 4.63 -3.05
CA ALA A 23 3.56 3.56 -2.10
C ALA A 23 2.79 2.39 -2.75
N GLU A 24 1.86 2.68 -3.65
CA GLU A 24 1.03 1.67 -4.32
C GLU A 24 1.83 0.56 -5.03
N PRO A 25 2.82 0.86 -5.91
CA PRO A 25 3.58 -0.20 -6.59
C PRO A 25 4.41 -1.04 -5.61
N VAL A 26 4.93 -0.42 -4.54
CA VAL A 26 5.64 -1.15 -3.49
C VAL A 26 4.65 -2.09 -2.79
N MET A 27 3.51 -1.61 -2.31
CA MET A 27 2.52 -2.47 -1.66
C MET A 27 2.01 -3.59 -2.59
N ARG A 28 1.78 -3.30 -3.88
CA ARG A 28 1.37 -4.28 -4.92
C ARG A 28 2.32 -5.46 -4.98
N LEU A 29 3.64 -5.19 -4.99
CA LEU A 29 4.66 -6.23 -5.02
C LEU A 29 4.51 -7.21 -3.84
N TYR A 30 4.26 -6.69 -2.63
CA TYR A 30 4.09 -7.54 -1.44
C TYR A 30 2.74 -8.24 -1.43
N ALA A 31 1.70 -7.62 -1.99
CA ALA A 31 0.40 -8.26 -2.16
C ALA A 31 0.46 -9.45 -3.11
N GLU A 32 1.15 -9.30 -4.25
CA GLU A 32 1.34 -10.39 -5.21
C GLU A 32 2.27 -11.50 -4.68
N ALA A 33 3.25 -11.14 -3.87
CA ALA A 33 4.18 -12.10 -3.26
C ALA A 33 3.61 -12.84 -2.04
N THR A 34 2.50 -12.36 -1.48
CA THR A 34 1.92 -12.89 -0.24
C THR A 34 0.48 -13.33 -0.47
N ASP A 35 0.28 -14.64 -0.65
CA ASP A 35 -1.05 -15.22 -0.84
C ASP A 35 -1.96 -14.93 0.38
N GLY A 36 -3.23 -14.59 0.11
CA GLY A 36 -4.18 -14.15 1.14
C GLY A 36 -4.00 -12.69 1.59
N SER A 37 -3.03 -11.96 1.06
CA SER A 37 -2.90 -10.52 1.32
C SER A 37 -3.54 -9.67 0.22
N TRP A 38 -3.89 -8.43 0.55
CA TRP A 38 -4.53 -7.49 -0.36
C TRP A 38 -4.29 -6.04 0.04
N ILE A 39 -4.61 -5.10 -0.84
CA ILE A 39 -4.40 -3.66 -0.61
C ILE A 39 -5.73 -2.94 -0.64
N GLU A 40 -5.94 -2.06 0.34
CA GLU A 40 -7.04 -1.13 0.45
C GLU A 40 -6.54 0.29 0.17
N THR A 41 -6.98 0.87 -0.94
CA THR A 41 -6.71 2.29 -1.25
C THR A 41 -7.89 3.14 -0.77
N LYS A 42 -7.60 4.10 0.11
CA LYS A 42 -8.55 5.09 0.64
C LYS A 42 -8.28 6.46 0.04
N GLU A 43 -9.16 7.41 0.31
CA GLU A 43 -9.02 8.81 -0.15
C GLU A 43 -7.74 9.49 0.35
N SER A 44 -7.18 9.08 1.49
CA SER A 44 -5.96 9.70 2.06
C SER A 44 -5.05 8.69 2.77
N ALA A 45 -5.20 7.41 2.46
CA ALA A 45 -4.39 6.34 3.04
C ALA A 45 -4.32 5.16 2.09
N ILE A 46 -3.27 4.36 2.21
CA ILE A 46 -3.19 3.04 1.57
C ILE A 46 -2.81 2.02 2.64
N VAL A 47 -3.51 0.90 2.66
CA VAL A 47 -3.36 -0.12 3.70
C VAL A 47 -3.14 -1.47 3.04
N TRP A 48 -2.05 -2.15 3.37
CA TRP A 48 -1.85 -3.55 3.03
C TRP A 48 -2.36 -4.43 4.16
N HIS A 49 -3.22 -5.38 3.84
CA HIS A 49 -3.82 -6.33 4.76
C HIS A 49 -3.21 -7.71 4.53
N HIS A 50 -2.79 -8.35 5.62
CA HIS A 50 -2.20 -9.69 5.61
C HIS A 50 -2.85 -10.62 6.62
N GLN A 51 -4.11 -10.36 6.97
CA GLN A 51 -4.85 -11.12 7.97
C GLN A 51 -5.17 -12.55 7.54
N ASP A 52 -5.39 -12.77 6.23
CA ASP A 52 -5.66 -14.09 5.65
C ASP A 52 -4.39 -14.77 5.11
N ALA A 53 -3.24 -14.10 5.20
CA ALA A 53 -1.94 -14.67 4.88
C ALA A 53 -1.43 -15.55 6.04
N ASP A 54 -0.44 -16.40 5.76
CA ASP A 54 0.28 -17.12 6.81
C ASP A 54 0.83 -16.13 7.86
N PRO A 55 0.61 -16.34 9.17
CA PRO A 55 0.93 -15.34 10.19
C PRO A 55 2.43 -15.08 10.35
N ASP A 56 3.26 -16.12 10.21
CA ASP A 56 4.72 -15.99 10.31
C ASP A 56 5.27 -15.28 9.07
N PHE A 57 4.85 -15.71 7.88
CA PHE A 57 5.27 -15.11 6.61
C PHE A 57 4.75 -13.69 6.44
N GLY A 58 3.47 -13.45 6.75
CA GLY A 58 2.82 -12.15 6.70
C GLY A 58 3.45 -11.15 7.67
N SER A 59 3.85 -11.58 8.88
CA SER A 59 4.57 -10.71 9.81
C SER A 59 5.98 -10.35 9.32
N CYS A 60 6.67 -11.31 8.68
CA CYS A 60 7.95 -11.05 8.03
C CYS A 60 7.79 -10.03 6.88
N GLN A 61 6.84 -10.28 5.98
CA GLN A 61 6.52 -9.39 4.86
C GLN A 61 6.09 -8.00 5.34
N ALA A 62 5.30 -7.89 6.41
CA ALA A 62 4.90 -6.63 7.00
C ALA A 62 6.08 -5.81 7.51
N LYS A 63 7.11 -6.48 8.06
CA LYS A 63 8.33 -5.82 8.53
C LYS A 63 9.17 -5.30 7.37
N GLU A 64 9.36 -6.11 6.35
CA GLU A 64 10.14 -5.72 5.16
C GLU A 64 9.41 -4.62 4.36
N LEU A 65 8.08 -4.72 4.22
CA LEU A 65 7.26 -3.70 3.57
C LEU A 65 7.33 -2.36 4.31
N LEU A 66 7.30 -2.38 5.65
CA LEU A 66 7.45 -1.19 6.47
C LEU A 66 8.77 -0.47 6.16
N ASP A 67 9.90 -1.18 6.26
CA ASP A 67 11.23 -0.61 6.03
C ASP A 67 11.38 -0.07 4.59
N HIS A 68 10.87 -0.81 3.61
CA HIS A 68 10.89 -0.40 2.21
C HIS A 68 10.07 0.87 1.97
N LEU A 69 8.85 0.96 2.53
CA LEU A 69 8.02 2.15 2.41
C LEU A 69 8.62 3.34 3.16
N GLU A 70 9.18 3.14 4.35
CA GLU A 70 9.87 4.22 5.09
C GLU A 70 11.07 4.77 4.30
N SER A 71 11.80 3.92 3.59
CA SER A 71 12.91 4.32 2.72
C SER A 71 12.44 5.08 1.47
N VAL A 72 11.44 4.56 0.76
CA VAL A 72 10.88 5.16 -0.46
C VAL A 72 10.21 6.50 -0.16
N LEU A 73 9.49 6.57 0.96
CA LEU A 73 8.70 7.74 1.35
C LEU A 73 9.43 8.65 2.33
N ALA A 74 10.73 8.46 2.55
CA ALA A 74 11.53 9.25 3.50
C ALA A 74 11.51 10.76 3.22
N ASN A 75 11.24 11.17 1.98
CA ASN A 75 11.18 12.57 1.55
C ASN A 75 9.75 13.14 1.50
N GLU A 76 8.74 12.31 1.75
CA GLU A 76 7.33 12.67 1.66
C GLU A 76 6.77 12.95 3.07
N PRO A 77 5.77 13.84 3.20
CA PRO A 77 5.16 14.19 4.49
C PRO A 77 4.17 13.11 4.99
N VAL A 78 4.62 11.86 5.05
CA VAL A 78 3.79 10.70 5.39
C VAL A 78 4.37 9.88 6.55
N ALA A 79 3.52 9.09 7.19
CA ALA A 79 3.89 8.13 8.20
C ALA A 79 3.48 6.72 7.76
N VAL A 80 4.43 5.79 7.82
CA VAL A 80 4.19 4.36 7.64
C VAL A 80 4.02 3.74 9.03
N LYS A 81 2.96 2.96 9.24
CA LYS A 81 2.69 2.30 10.51
C LYS A 81 2.32 0.84 10.28
N ARG A 82 2.93 -0.04 11.07
CA ARG A 82 2.58 -1.46 11.12
C ARG A 82 1.59 -1.72 12.26
N GLY A 83 0.43 -2.26 11.92
CA GLY A 83 -0.55 -2.80 12.86
C GLY A 83 -0.35 -4.31 13.10
N GLN A 84 -1.36 -4.96 13.68
CA GLN A 84 -1.26 -6.40 14.01
C GLN A 84 -1.35 -7.30 12.77
N HIS A 85 -2.18 -6.93 11.80
CA HIS A 85 -2.38 -7.66 10.54
C HIS A 85 -2.39 -6.73 9.31
N ILE A 86 -1.83 -5.53 9.48
CA ILE A 86 -1.87 -4.48 8.46
C ILE A 86 -0.58 -3.66 8.44
N VAL A 87 -0.30 -3.04 7.29
CA VAL A 87 0.66 -1.93 7.15
C VAL A 87 -0.08 -0.77 6.51
N GLU A 88 -0.18 0.36 7.19
CA GLU A 88 -0.84 1.58 6.70
C GLU A 88 0.18 2.66 6.37
N VAL A 89 -0.07 3.41 5.29
CA VAL A 89 0.60 4.67 4.98
C VAL A 89 -0.46 5.75 4.93
N LYS A 90 -0.19 6.87 5.61
CA LYS A 90 -1.06 8.04 5.65
C LYS A 90 -0.23 9.31 5.78
N PRO A 91 -0.74 10.48 5.36
CA PRO A 91 -0.09 11.75 5.64
C PRO A 91 0.05 11.95 7.16
N GLN A 92 1.10 12.67 7.57
CA GLN A 92 1.38 12.97 8.98
C GLN A 92 0.30 13.83 9.64
#